data_AF-X1Q0C8-F1
#
_entry.id   AF-X1Q0C8-F1
#
_cell.length_a   1.000
_cell.length_b   1.000
_cell.length_c   1.000
_cell.angle_alpha   90.00
_cell.angle_beta   90.00
_cell.angle_gamma   90.00
#
_symmetry.space_group_name_H-M   'P 1'
#
loop_
_entity.id
_entity.type
_entity.pdbx_description
1 polymer ?
#
loop_
_entity_poly.entity_id
_entity_poly.type
_entity_poly.pdbx_seq_one_letter_code
_entity_poly.pdbx_strand_id
1 'polypeptide(L)'
;DSHIANIMGITEIGQILVLIHTGSRGFGHQVCTDHLRVMEGAVSKYGIKLPDRQLACAPIESSEGQDYLAAMACAANYAWANRQCIAHWVRESFSKIFGKSPEKLGMRQVYDV
;
A
#
# COMPACT_ATOMS: atom_id res chain seq x y z
N ASP A 1 19.49 -13.70 -9.80
CA ASP A 1 19.78 -13.52 -11.23
C ASP A 1 20.51 -12.19 -11.40
N SER A 2 21.75 -12.22 -11.92
CA SER A 2 22.59 -11.02 -12.05
C SER A 2 22.12 -10.06 -13.14
N HIS A 3 21.46 -10.56 -14.18
CA HIS A 3 20.89 -9.74 -15.23
C HIS A 3 19.69 -8.94 -14.70
N ILE A 4 18.77 -9.61 -13.99
CA ILE A 4 17.59 -8.96 -13.39
C ILE A 4 17.99 -7.96 -12.30
N ALA A 5 18.96 -8.31 -11.45
CA ALA A 5 19.46 -7.40 -10.40
C ALA A 5 19.99 -6.08 -11.00
N ASN A 6 20.79 -6.16 -12.06
CA ASN A 6 21.30 -4.98 -12.76
C ASN A 6 20.19 -4.10 -13.34
N ILE A 7 19.13 -4.70 -13.94
CA ILE A 7 17.97 -3.96 -14.44
C ILE A 7 17.27 -3.20 -13.32
N MET A 8 17.19 -3.78 -12.12
CA MET A 8 16.58 -3.15 -10.94
C MET A 8 17.50 -2.13 -10.23
N GLY A 9 18.72 -1.89 -10.76
CA GLY A 9 19.69 -0.98 -10.15
C GLY A 9 20.44 -1.55 -8.93
N ILE A 10 20.48 -2.88 -8.80
CA ILE A 10 21.26 -3.62 -7.80
C ILE A 10 22.48 -4.21 -8.51
N THR A 11 23.60 -3.50 -8.44
CA THR A 11 24.75 -3.70 -9.33
C THR A 11 25.89 -4.50 -8.71
N GLU A 12 25.97 -4.58 -7.37
CA GLU A 12 27.09 -5.21 -6.68
C GLU A 12 26.69 -5.93 -5.38
N ILE A 13 27.52 -6.90 -4.97
CA ILE A 13 27.38 -7.58 -3.69
C ILE A 13 27.79 -6.61 -2.57
N GLY A 14 26.92 -6.47 -1.56
CA GLY A 14 27.14 -5.54 -0.45
C GLY A 14 26.48 -4.17 -0.64
N GLN A 15 25.79 -3.93 -1.76
CA GLN A 15 24.98 -2.73 -1.95
C GLN A 15 23.91 -2.61 -0.85
N ILE A 16 23.86 -1.46 -0.18
CA ILE A 16 22.89 -1.20 0.89
C ILE A 16 21.55 -0.78 0.30
N LEU A 17 20.47 -1.40 0.75
CA LEU A 17 19.10 -1.10 0.37
C LEU A 17 18.27 -0.75 1.62
N VAL A 18 17.22 0.03 1.43
CA VAL A 18 16.25 0.37 2.48
C VAL A 18 14.87 -0.12 2.05
N LEU A 19 14.23 -0.92 2.91
CA LEU A 19 12.89 -1.43 2.70
C LEU A 19 11.90 -0.71 3.62
N ILE A 20 10.85 -0.12 3.03
CA ILE A 20 9.77 0.55 3.77
C ILE A 20 8.55 -0.35 3.73
N HIS A 21 8.19 -0.96 4.87
CA HIS A 21 7.02 -1.82 4.98
C HIS A 21 5.97 -1.18 5.90
N THR A 22 4.96 -0.55 5.29
CA THR A 22 3.81 0.02 5.98
C THR A 22 2.64 0.21 5.01
N GLY A 23 1.44 0.36 5.57
CA GLY A 23 0.21 0.55 4.82
C GLY A 23 -0.50 1.86 5.15
N SER A 24 -1.82 1.82 5.07
CA SER A 24 -2.73 2.96 5.26
C SER A 24 -2.99 3.33 6.74
N ARG A 25 -2.23 2.76 7.67
CA ARG A 25 -2.37 2.98 9.11
C ARG A 25 -3.80 2.71 9.59
N GLY A 26 -4.31 3.49 10.53
CA GLY A 26 -5.68 3.33 11.03
C GLY A 26 -6.76 3.66 10.00
N PHE A 27 -6.44 4.44 8.96
CA PHE A 27 -7.42 4.88 7.97
C PHE A 27 -8.01 3.71 7.18
N GLY A 28 -7.17 2.86 6.58
CA GLY A 28 -7.68 1.71 5.82
C GLY A 28 -8.31 0.63 6.71
N HIS A 29 -7.84 0.47 7.95
CA HIS A 29 -8.50 -0.40 8.92
C HIS A 29 -9.94 0.04 9.19
N GLN A 30 -10.14 1.36 9.37
CA GLN A 30 -11.47 1.90 9.61
C GLN A 30 -12.37 1.79 8.37
N VAL A 31 -11.85 2.11 7.18
CA VAL A 31 -12.57 1.90 5.91
C VAL A 31 -13.07 0.46 5.77
N CYS A 32 -12.21 -0.53 6.04
CA CYS A 32 -12.62 -1.94 6.03
C CYS A 32 -13.70 -2.24 7.06
N THR A 33 -13.52 -1.79 8.31
CA THR A 33 -14.47 -2.00 9.41
C THR A 33 -15.85 -1.43 9.10
N ASP A 34 -15.89 -0.23 8.52
CA ASP A 34 -17.14 0.46 8.18
C ASP A 34 -17.86 -0.27 7.04
N HIS A 35 -17.13 -0.66 5.99
CA HIS A 35 -17.73 -1.35 4.86
C HIS A 35 -18.11 -2.81 5.17
N LEU A 36 -17.44 -3.50 6.11
CA LEU A 36 -17.89 -4.83 6.54
C LEU A 36 -19.34 -4.81 7.06
N ARG A 37 -19.72 -3.78 7.81
CA ARG A 37 -21.12 -3.62 8.30
C ARG A 37 -22.10 -3.39 7.15
N VAL A 38 -21.69 -2.63 6.13
CA VAL A 38 -22.48 -2.40 4.92
C VAL A 38 -22.66 -3.71 4.14
N MET A 39 -21.57 -4.47 3.97
CA MET A 39 -21.56 -5.74 3.25
C MET A 39 -22.41 -6.81 3.96
N GLU A 40 -22.41 -6.86 5.29
CA GLU A 40 -23.31 -7.75 6.06
C GLU A 40 -24.79 -7.49 5.74
N GLY A 41 -25.18 -6.21 5.58
CA GLY A 41 -26.52 -5.83 5.12
C GLY A 41 -26.77 -6.20 3.65
N ALA A 42 -25.77 -5.98 2.78
CA ALA A 42 -25.85 -6.30 1.36
C ALA A 42 -26.05 -7.80 1.10
N VAL A 43 -25.39 -8.67 1.88
CA VAL A 43 -25.56 -10.13 1.80
C VAL A 43 -27.03 -10.53 1.93
N SER A 44 -27.74 -9.93 2.90
CA SER A 44 -29.17 -10.17 3.11
C SER A 44 -30.01 -9.56 1.99
N LYS A 45 -29.72 -8.32 1.59
CA LYS A 45 -30.42 -7.59 0.51
C LYS A 45 -30.37 -8.32 -0.83
N TYR A 46 -29.23 -8.92 -1.16
CA TYR A 46 -28.99 -9.60 -2.44
C TYR A 46 -29.15 -11.12 -2.36
N GLY A 47 -29.55 -11.67 -1.20
CA GLY A 47 -29.75 -13.12 -1.04
C GLY A 47 -28.49 -13.95 -1.22
N ILE A 48 -27.32 -13.39 -0.91
CA ILE A 48 -26.02 -14.06 -1.08
C ILE A 48 -25.86 -15.11 0.00
N LYS A 49 -25.59 -16.36 -0.40
CA LYS A 49 -25.27 -17.45 0.54
C LYS A 49 -23.76 -17.49 0.76
N LEU A 50 -23.33 -17.22 1.98
CA LEU A 50 -21.93 -17.27 2.36
C LEU A 50 -21.57 -18.61 3.02
N PRO A 51 -20.41 -19.19 2.68
CA PRO A 51 -19.90 -20.35 3.42
C PRO A 51 -19.30 -19.95 4.78
N ASP A 52 -18.93 -18.69 4.98
CA ASP A 52 -18.46 -18.12 6.25
C ASP A 52 -18.89 -16.64 6.35
N ARG A 53 -19.26 -16.17 7.55
CA ARG A 53 -19.67 -14.76 7.77
C ARG A 53 -18.56 -13.76 7.42
N GLN A 54 -17.29 -14.13 7.59
CA GLN A 54 -16.14 -13.29 7.28
C GLN A 54 -15.98 -13.01 5.78
N LEU A 55 -16.73 -13.72 4.93
CA LEU A 55 -16.77 -13.52 3.48
C LEU A 55 -17.87 -12.54 3.05
N ALA A 56 -18.30 -11.64 3.94
CA ALA A 56 -19.27 -10.59 3.64
C ALA A 56 -18.89 -9.81 2.38
N CYS A 57 -19.82 -9.70 1.44
CA CYS A 57 -19.59 -9.12 0.11
C CYS A 57 -20.85 -8.48 -0.48
N ALA A 58 -20.67 -7.74 -1.58
CA ALA A 58 -21.74 -7.20 -2.42
C ALA A 58 -21.37 -7.36 -3.90
N PRO A 59 -22.35 -7.34 -4.82
CA PRO A 59 -22.07 -7.28 -6.25
C PRO A 59 -21.23 -6.04 -6.58
N ILE A 60 -20.22 -6.18 -7.46
CA ILE A 60 -19.28 -5.10 -7.79
C ILE A 60 -20.00 -3.85 -8.31
N GLU A 61 -21.05 -4.02 -9.11
CA GLU A 61 -21.82 -2.92 -9.71
C GLU A 61 -22.90 -2.34 -8.77
N SER A 62 -23.04 -2.87 -7.54
CA SER A 62 -23.97 -2.31 -6.56
C SER A 62 -23.45 -0.99 -5.97
N SER A 63 -24.33 -0.19 -5.38
CA SER A 63 -23.93 1.03 -4.67
C SER A 63 -22.93 0.72 -3.56
N GLU A 64 -23.17 -0.33 -2.77
CA GLU A 64 -22.27 -0.77 -1.69
C GLU A 64 -20.89 -1.22 -2.22
N GLY A 65 -20.88 -1.93 -3.35
CA GLY A 65 -19.66 -2.37 -4.02
C GLY A 65 -18.83 -1.20 -4.56
N GLN A 66 -19.46 -0.27 -5.27
CA GLN A 66 -18.80 0.92 -5.81
C GLN A 66 -18.28 1.85 -4.70
N ASP A 67 -19.07 2.06 -3.65
CA ASP A 67 -18.67 2.88 -2.50
C ASP A 67 -17.44 2.27 -1.81
N TYR A 68 -17.42 0.95 -1.60
CA TYR A 68 -16.26 0.28 -1.01
C TYR A 68 -15.03 0.37 -1.90
N LEU A 69 -15.15 0.14 -3.21
CA LEU A 69 -14.02 0.23 -4.13
C LEU A 69 -13.42 1.64 -4.15
N ALA A 70 -14.25 2.68 -4.14
CA ALA A 70 -13.79 4.07 -4.04
C ALA A 70 -13.08 4.34 -2.71
N ALA A 71 -13.65 3.89 -1.59
CA ALA A 71 -13.04 4.06 -0.26
C ALA A 71 -11.73 3.26 -0.12
N MET A 72 -11.67 2.05 -0.65
CA MET A 72 -10.47 1.21 -0.70
C MET A 72 -9.37 1.85 -1.55
N ALA A 73 -9.70 2.37 -2.72
CA ALA A 73 -8.76 3.12 -3.56
C ALA A 73 -8.22 4.36 -2.83
N CYS A 74 -9.06 5.08 -2.09
CA CYS A 74 -8.62 6.17 -1.24
C CYS A 74 -7.64 5.71 -0.15
N ALA A 75 -7.93 4.59 0.52
CA ALA A 75 -7.02 4.00 1.51
C ALA A 75 -5.68 3.57 0.89
N ALA A 76 -5.67 3.02 -0.32
CA ALA A 76 -4.45 2.69 -1.07
C ALA A 76 -3.64 3.94 -1.42
N ASN A 77 -4.29 5.01 -1.91
CA ASN A 77 -3.65 6.30 -2.17
C ASN A 77 -3.02 6.89 -0.90
N TYR A 78 -3.71 6.79 0.24
CA TYR A 78 -3.17 7.20 1.52
C TYR A 78 -1.92 6.36 1.90
N ALA A 79 -1.93 5.05 1.65
CA ALA A 79 -0.77 4.19 1.89
C ALA A 79 0.44 4.59 1.02
N TRP A 80 0.24 4.87 -0.26
CA TRP A 80 1.30 5.39 -1.14
C TRP A 80 1.84 6.73 -0.66
N ALA A 81 0.96 7.67 -0.30
CA ALA A 81 1.39 8.97 0.23
C ALA A 81 2.21 8.80 1.53
N ASN A 82 1.78 7.91 2.43
CA ASN A 82 2.52 7.59 3.64
C ASN A 82 3.92 7.05 3.34
N ARG A 83 4.04 6.08 2.40
CA ARG A 83 5.36 5.55 1.98
C ARG A 83 6.23 6.61 1.32
N GLN A 84 5.65 7.52 0.54
CA GLN A 84 6.39 8.61 -0.09
C GLN A 84 6.96 9.61 0.92
N CYS A 85 6.19 9.97 1.96
CA CYS A 85 6.69 10.79 3.06
C CYS A 85 7.85 10.10 3.80
N ILE A 86 7.70 8.81 4.10
CA ILE A 86 8.76 8.04 4.75
C ILE A 86 10.00 7.93 3.86
N ALA A 87 9.84 7.70 2.56
CA ALA A 87 10.95 7.66 1.61
C ALA A 87 11.70 8.99 1.54
N HIS A 88 10.99 10.12 1.64
CA HIS A 88 11.61 11.44 1.76
C HIS A 88 12.43 11.56 3.05
N TRP A 89 11.88 11.20 4.21
CA TRP A 89 12.60 11.27 5.49
C TRP A 89 13.79 10.30 5.58
N VAL A 90 13.70 9.14 4.93
CA VAL A 90 14.84 8.21 4.78
C VAL A 90 15.98 8.90 4.04
N ARG A 91 15.68 9.57 2.91
CA ARG A 91 16.68 10.35 2.16
C ARG A 91 17.30 11.45 3.01
N GLU A 92 16.48 12.22 3.74
CA GLU A 92 16.98 13.27 4.64
C GLU A 92 17.89 12.72 5.74
N SER A 93 17.51 11.59 6.34
CA SER A 93 18.28 10.94 7.40
C SER A 93 19.67 10.51 6.91
N PHE A 94 19.74 9.89 5.73
CA PHE A 94 21.01 9.51 5.10
C PHE A 94 21.83 10.74 4.74
N SER A 95 21.22 11.75 4.13
CA SER A 95 21.92 13.00 3.78
C SER A 95 22.52 13.71 4.99
N LYS A 96 21.80 13.71 6.13
CA LYS A 96 22.27 14.29 7.39
C LYS A 96 23.51 13.57 7.93
N ILE A 97 23.55 12.24 7.88
CA ILE A 97 24.67 11.45 8.40
C ILE A 97 25.88 11.49 7.46
N PHE A 98 25.66 11.36 6.15
CA PHE A 98 26.75 11.23 5.18
C PHE A 98 27.21 12.56 4.56
N GLY A 99 26.52 13.67 4.82
CA GLY A 99 26.88 14.99 4.30
C GLY A 99 26.80 15.09 2.77
N LYS A 100 25.96 14.26 2.12
CA LYS A 100 25.80 14.19 0.67
C LYS A 100 24.31 14.26 0.30
N SER A 101 24.00 14.80 -0.87
CA SER A 101 22.61 14.80 -1.37
C SER A 101 22.13 13.38 -1.67
N PRO A 102 20.82 13.12 -1.66
CA PRO A 102 20.26 11.79 -1.97
C PRO A 102 20.68 11.28 -3.35
N GLU A 103 20.84 12.17 -4.33
CA GLU A 103 21.29 11.84 -5.69
C GLU A 103 22.72 11.33 -5.70
N LYS A 104 23.62 11.99 -4.94
CA LYS A 104 25.03 11.57 -4.78
C LYS A 104 25.16 10.27 -4.00
N LEU A 105 24.19 9.94 -3.15
CA LEU A 105 24.08 8.69 -2.42
C LEU A 105 23.37 7.58 -3.23
N GLY A 106 22.92 7.87 -4.45
CA GLY A 106 22.23 6.89 -5.30
C GLY A 106 20.86 6.47 -4.77
N MET A 107 20.20 7.28 -3.93
CA MET A 107 18.96 6.92 -3.23
C MET A 107 17.72 6.99 -4.13
N ARG A 108 17.62 6.04 -5.05
CA ARG A 108 16.49 5.88 -5.97
C ARG A 108 15.54 4.80 -5.48
N GLN A 109 14.26 4.99 -5.78
CA GLN A 109 13.25 3.96 -5.52
C GLN A 109 13.41 2.87 -6.57
N VAL A 110 13.61 1.63 -6.13
CA VAL A 110 13.62 0.47 -7.02
C VAL A 110 12.20 0.18 -7.48
N TYR A 111 11.28 0.00 -6.53
CA TYR A 111 9.87 -0.22 -6.80
C TYR A 111 9.03 -0.02 -5.53
N ASP A 112 7.70 0.11 -5.70
CA ASP A 112 6.70 0.12 -4.63
C ASP A 112 5.46 -0.64 -5.14
N VAL A 113 4.96 -1.55 -4.29
CA VAL A 113 3.83 -2.47 -4.57
C VAL A 113 2.76 -2.33 -3.51
#